data_AF-A0A392N9A6-F1
#
_entry.id   AF-A0A392N9A6-F1
#
_cell.length_a   1.000
_cell.length_b   1.000
_cell.length_c   1.000
_cell.angle_alpha   90.00
_cell.angle_beta   90.00
_cell.angle_gamma   90.00
#
_symmetry.space_group_name_H-M   'P 1'
#
loop_
_entity.id
_entity.type
_entity.pdbx_description
1 polymer ?
#
loop_
_entity_poly.entity_id
_entity_poly.type
_entity_poly.pdbx_seq_one_letter_code
_entity_poly.pdbx_strand_id
1 'polypeptide(L)'
;RTPTMIYVRESHAEKMDIIQDVSYEILNVLEFNSTRKRQSVVCRYPNGRLVLYCKGADNVIYERLVDGSNDIKTVTREHLEQFGSAGLRTLCLAYKELHPDVYENWNKKFLHAKSSLSDREKKLDEVHSYLCS
;
A
#
# COMPACT_ATOMS: atom_id res chain seq x y z
N ARG A 1 -9.15 -7.71 15.70
CA ARG A 1 -8.20 -6.59 15.93
C ARG A 1 -6.96 -6.93 15.16
N THR A 2 -6.57 -6.18 14.14
CA THR A 2 -5.36 -6.47 13.36
C THR A 2 -4.14 -6.36 14.28
N PRO A 3 -3.17 -7.27 14.21
CA PRO A 3 -1.92 -7.14 14.97
C PRO A 3 -1.29 -5.78 14.67
N THR A 4 -0.99 -5.02 15.73
CA THR A 4 -0.29 -3.74 15.60
C THR A 4 1.19 -3.94 15.26
N MET A 5 1.74 -5.13 15.52
CA MET A 5 3.12 -5.51 15.17
C MET A 5 3.13 -6.81 14.38
N ILE A 6 3.92 -6.86 13.31
CA ILE A 6 4.25 -8.09 12.57
C ILE A 6 5.76 -8.29 12.55
N TYR A 7 6.23 -9.52 12.46
CA TYR A 7 7.63 -9.85 12.26
C TYR A 7 7.80 -10.42 10.86
N VAL A 8 8.63 -9.77 10.06
CA VAL A 8 8.93 -10.20 8.69
C VAL A 8 10.34 -10.75 8.68
N ARG A 9 10.49 -11.97 8.17
CA ARG A 9 11.78 -12.59 7.95
C ARG A 9 12.39 -12.03 6.69
N GLU A 10 13.38 -11.17 6.84
CA GLU A 10 14.07 -10.54 5.72
C GLU A 10 15.33 -11.31 5.37
N SER A 11 15.55 -11.51 4.08
CA SER A 11 16.83 -11.97 3.53
C SER A 11 17.28 -10.92 2.52
N HIS A 12 18.35 -10.19 2.85
CA HIS A 12 18.91 -9.20 1.94
C HIS A 12 19.88 -9.90 0.99
N ALA A 13 19.54 -9.97 -0.29
CA ALA A 13 20.40 -10.59 -1.32
C ALA A 13 21.81 -9.97 -1.40
N GLU A 14 21.96 -8.70 -0.97
CA GLU A 14 23.24 -7.97 -0.98
C GLU A 14 24.07 -8.15 0.30
N LYS A 15 23.49 -8.68 1.39
CA LYS A 15 24.17 -8.95 2.66
C LYS A 15 24.10 -10.45 2.95
N MET A 16 24.97 -11.21 2.27
CA MET A 16 25.29 -12.64 2.48
C MET A 16 24.45 -13.33 3.57
N ASP A 17 23.35 -13.99 3.19
CA ASP A 17 22.58 -14.96 4.00
C ASP A 17 22.21 -14.56 5.45
N ILE A 18 22.20 -13.27 5.78
CA ILE A 18 21.69 -12.83 7.09
C ILE A 18 20.16 -12.81 7.00
N ILE A 19 19.57 -13.90 7.49
CA ILE A 19 18.14 -13.99 7.76
C ILE A 19 17.88 -13.30 9.10
N GLN A 20 17.12 -12.22 9.09
CA GLN A 20 16.74 -11.50 10.31
C GLN A 20 15.22 -11.34 10.39
N ASP A 21 14.67 -11.61 11.57
CA ASP A 21 13.27 -11.29 11.86
C ASP A 21 13.20 -9.81 12.28
N VAL A 22 12.56 -9.01 11.43
CA VAL A 22 12.43 -7.56 11.58
C VAL A 22 11.00 -7.20 11.98
N SER A 23 10.85 -6.38 13.01
CA SER A 23 9.54 -5.98 13.53
C SER A 23 8.99 -4.75 12.80
N TYR A 24 7.75 -4.82 12.35
CA TYR A 24 7.03 -3.76 11.67
C TYR A 24 5.77 -3.40 12.42
N GLU A 25 5.54 -2.11 12.64
CA GLU A 25 4.30 -1.61 13.22
C GLU A 25 3.27 -1.33 12.13
N ILE A 26 2.09 -1.94 12.20
CA ILE A 26 0.96 -1.64 11.32
C ILE A 26 0.16 -0.49 11.93
N LEU A 27 0.29 0.70 11.33
CA LEU A 27 -0.36 1.91 11.81
C LEU A 27 -1.81 1.99 11.34
N ASN A 28 -2.06 1.73 10.06
CA ASN A 28 -3.39 1.76 9.48
C ASN A 28 -3.55 0.63 8.47
N VAL A 29 -4.73 0.00 8.49
CA VAL A 29 -5.20 -0.87 7.43
C VAL A 29 -6.35 -0.17 6.73
N LEU A 30 -6.18 0.03 5.45
CA LEU A 30 -7.17 0.66 4.60
C LEU A 30 -7.78 -0.43 3.73
N GLU A 31 -8.89 -0.95 4.21
CA GLU A 31 -9.53 -2.16 3.70
C GLU A 31 -9.91 -2.06 2.21
N PHE A 32 -10.08 -3.25 1.62
CA PHE A 32 -10.57 -3.36 0.27
C PHE A 32 -11.98 -2.78 0.16
N ASN A 33 -12.18 -1.93 -0.85
CA ASN A 33 -13.49 -1.43 -1.24
C ASN A 33 -13.72 -1.83 -2.70
N SER A 34 -14.88 -2.40 -3.03
CA SER A 34 -15.24 -2.85 -4.39
C SER A 34 -15.24 -1.71 -5.42
N THR A 35 -15.58 -0.50 -4.99
CA THR A 35 -15.51 0.72 -5.80
C THR A 35 -14.07 1.08 -6.13
N ARG A 36 -13.15 0.90 -5.16
CA ARG A 36 -11.74 1.29 -5.30
C ARG A 36 -10.83 0.19 -5.84
N LYS A 37 -11.27 -1.08 -5.77
CA LYS A 37 -10.57 -2.29 -6.22
C LYS A 37 -9.12 -2.41 -5.72
N ARG A 38 -8.84 -1.89 -4.52
CA ARG A 38 -7.51 -1.91 -3.89
C ARG A 38 -7.59 -1.88 -2.37
N GLN A 39 -6.55 -2.40 -1.73
CA GLN A 39 -6.32 -2.39 -0.28
C GLN A 39 -4.93 -1.82 -0.01
N SER A 40 -4.77 -1.06 1.07
CA SER A 40 -3.48 -0.50 1.46
C SER A 40 -3.19 -0.70 2.94
N VAL A 41 -1.92 -0.68 3.30
CA VAL A 41 -1.45 -0.66 4.70
C VAL A 41 -0.38 0.40 4.86
N VAL A 42 -0.41 1.11 5.99
CA VAL A 42 0.67 1.99 6.41
C VAL A 42 1.47 1.28 7.49
N CYS A 43 2.76 1.11 7.24
CA CYS A 43 3.68 0.42 8.13
C CYS A 43 4.79 1.36 8.60
N ARG A 44 5.26 1.19 9.84
CA ARG A 44 6.47 1.81 10.37
C ARG A 44 7.56 0.76 10.55
N TYR A 45 8.71 1.04 9.94
CA TYR A 45 9.93 0.27 10.08
C TYR A 45 10.58 0.55 11.45
N PRO A 46 11.49 -0.33 11.95
CA PRO A 46 12.21 -0.11 13.21
C PRO A 46 13.00 1.21 13.25
N ASN A 47 13.47 1.67 12.09
CA ASN A 47 14.20 2.94 11.95
C ASN A 47 13.29 4.18 11.90
N GLY A 48 11.98 4.01 12.08
CA GLY A 48 10.99 5.09 12.01
C GLY A 48 10.48 5.40 10.60
N ARG A 49 11.01 4.78 9.55
CA ARG A 49 10.55 4.97 8.17
C ARG A 49 9.10 4.55 8.01
N LEU A 50 8.28 5.40 7.40
CA LEU A 50 6.88 5.12 7.10
C LEU A 50 6.72 4.71 5.64
N VAL A 51 6.06 3.60 5.40
CA VAL A 51 5.80 3.10 4.05
C VAL A 51 4.34 2.75 3.89
N LEU A 52 3.72 3.28 2.83
CA LEU A 52 2.43 2.85 2.34
C LEU A 52 2.65 1.72 1.33
N TYR A 53 2.04 0.55 1.58
CA TYR A 53 1.91 -0.52 0.58
C TYR A 53 0.49 -0.54 0.06
N CYS A 54 0.33 -0.70 -1.26
CA CYS A 54 -0.97 -0.78 -1.91
C CYS A 54 -1.01 -1.95 -2.89
N LYS A 55 -2.02 -2.82 -2.73
CA LYS A 55 -2.31 -3.91 -3.68
C LYS A 55 -3.68 -3.74 -4.31
N GLY A 56 -3.80 -4.01 -5.60
CA GLY A 56 -5.07 -3.87 -6.31
C GLY A 56 -5.03 -4.35 -7.75
N ALA A 57 -6.12 -4.07 -8.48
CA ALA A 57 -6.18 -4.28 -9.92
C ALA A 57 -5.10 -3.45 -10.63
N ASP A 58 -4.57 -4.00 -11.71
CA ASP A 58 -3.54 -3.39 -12.56
C ASP A 58 -3.89 -1.98 -13.00
N ASN A 59 -5.05 -1.78 -13.63
CA ASN A 59 -5.49 -0.48 -14.10
C ASN A 59 -5.55 0.56 -12.96
N VAL A 60 -6.05 0.16 -11.78
CA VAL A 60 -6.17 1.04 -10.61
C VAL A 60 -4.82 1.46 -10.04
N ILE A 61 -3.86 0.55 -10.02
CA ILE A 61 -2.50 0.83 -9.50
C ILE A 61 -1.74 1.68 -10.51
N TYR A 62 -1.76 1.33 -11.79
CA TYR A 62 -1.01 2.05 -12.83
C TYR A 62 -1.41 3.52 -12.99
N GLU A 63 -2.70 3.87 -12.84
CA GLU A 63 -3.19 5.26 -12.84
C GLU A 63 -2.58 6.15 -11.73
N ARG A 64 -1.98 5.55 -10.71
CA ARG A 64 -1.46 6.24 -9.51
C ARG A 64 0.05 6.16 -9.37
N LEU A 65 0.72 5.49 -10.30
CA LEU A 65 2.18 5.47 -10.33
C LEU A 65 2.69 6.80 -10.85
N VAL A 66 3.67 7.38 -10.14
CA VAL A 66 4.41 8.56 -10.59
C VAL A 66 5.00 8.28 -11.99
N ASP A 67 4.98 9.28 -12.87
CA ASP A 67 5.63 9.18 -14.18
C ASP A 67 7.13 8.90 -14.01
N GLY A 68 7.61 7.81 -14.62
CA GLY A 68 8.96 7.31 -14.41
C GLY A 68 9.14 5.85 -14.84
N SER A 69 10.39 5.48 -15.14
CA SER A 69 10.85 4.13 -15.52
C SER A 69 9.87 3.36 -16.42
N ASN A 70 9.65 3.91 -17.62
CA ASN A 70 8.65 3.40 -18.57
C ASN A 70 8.90 1.94 -18.97
N ASP A 71 10.15 1.50 -18.99
CA ASP A 71 10.53 0.15 -19.41
C ASP A 71 10.00 -0.91 -18.43
N ILE A 72 10.21 -0.72 -17.12
CA ILE A 72 9.72 -1.66 -16.09
C ILE A 72 8.19 -1.69 -16.08
N LYS A 73 7.54 -0.53 -16.24
CA LYS A 73 6.07 -0.45 -16.32
C LYS A 73 5.52 -1.23 -17.51
N THR A 74 6.20 -1.13 -18.66
CA THR A 74 5.81 -1.80 -19.91
C THR A 74 5.98 -3.31 -19.79
N VAL A 75 7.16 -3.77 -19.39
CA VAL A 75 7.44 -5.21 -19.20
C VAL A 75 6.49 -5.83 -18.17
N THR A 76 6.23 -5.14 -17.06
CA THR A 76 5.29 -5.63 -16.04
C THR A 76 3.87 -5.74 -16.60
N ARG A 77 3.45 -4.80 -17.46
CA ARG A 77 2.12 -4.83 -18.10
C ARG A 77 1.97 -6.03 -19.03
N GLU A 78 2.98 -6.29 -19.86
CA GLU A 78 2.98 -7.45 -20.76
C GLU A 78 2.85 -8.77 -19.98
N HIS A 79 3.58 -8.93 -18.88
CA HIS A 79 3.44 -10.12 -18.03
C HIS A 79 2.04 -10.24 -17.40
N LEU A 80 1.44 -9.13 -16.96
CA LEU A 80 0.09 -9.13 -16.40
C LEU A 80 -0.95 -9.58 -17.44
N GLU A 81 -0.81 -9.14 -18.70
CA GLU A 81 -1.68 -9.55 -19.81
C GLU A 81 -1.51 -11.04 -20.16
N GLN A 82 -0.26 -11.54 -20.16
CA GLN A 82 0.03 -12.96 -20.38
C GLN A 82 -0.59 -13.83 -19.28
N PHE A 83 -0.42 -13.46 -18.02
CA PHE A 83 -0.99 -14.17 -16.89
C PHE A 83 -2.52 -14.12 -16.88
N GLY A 84 -3.11 -12.97 -17.23
CA GLY A 84 -4.55 -12.82 -17.39
C GLY A 84 -5.12 -13.73 -18.49
N SER A 85 -4.43 -13.82 -19.63
CA SER A 85 -4.78 -14.69 -20.76
C SER A 85 -4.67 -16.19 -20.41
N ALA A 86 -3.78 -16.53 -19.48
CA ALA A 86 -3.67 -17.88 -18.92
C ALA A 86 -4.71 -18.18 -17.81
N GLY A 87 -5.61 -17.25 -17.50
CA GLY A 87 -6.64 -17.42 -16.46
C GLY A 87 -6.15 -17.24 -15.02
N LEU A 88 -4.95 -16.69 -14.82
CA LEU A 88 -4.39 -16.44 -13.50
C LEU A 88 -4.97 -15.16 -12.89
N ARG A 89 -5.19 -15.18 -11.57
CA ARG A 89 -5.55 -13.97 -10.83
C ARG A 89 -4.29 -13.15 -10.55
N THR A 90 -4.20 -11.97 -11.15
CA THR A 90 -3.08 -11.04 -10.96
C THR A 90 -3.48 -9.90 -10.02
N LEU A 91 -2.50 -9.40 -9.27
CA LEU A 91 -2.59 -8.16 -8.50
C LEU A 91 -1.31 -7.37 -8.72
N CYS A 92 -1.44 -6.05 -8.83
CA CYS A 92 -0.30 -5.14 -8.79
C CYS A 92 -0.03 -4.73 -7.34
N LEU A 93 1.24 -4.67 -6.97
CA LEU A 93 1.72 -4.14 -5.70
C LEU A 93 2.58 -2.91 -5.98
N ALA A 94 2.29 -1.82 -5.26
CA ALA A 94 3.09 -0.61 -5.28
C ALA A 94 3.37 -0.17 -3.84
N TYR A 95 4.42 0.63 -3.67
CA TYR A 95 4.74 1.24 -2.39
C TYR A 95 5.16 2.70 -2.55
N LYS A 96 5.01 3.48 -1.48
CA LYS A 96 5.42 4.88 -1.39
C LYS A 96 5.97 5.13 0.01
N GLU A 97 7.15 5.72 0.11
CA GLU A 97 7.65 6.24 1.38
C GLU A 97 6.87 7.51 1.75
N LEU A 98 6.48 7.61 3.03
CA LEU A 98 5.70 8.73 3.55
C LEU A 98 6.58 9.59 4.44
N HIS A 99 6.55 10.91 4.21
CA HIS A 99 7.11 11.84 5.17
C HIS A 99 6.27 11.81 6.47
N PRO A 100 6.90 11.86 7.67
CA PRO A 100 6.18 11.85 8.94
C PRO A 100 5.06 12.88 9.04
N ASP A 101 5.30 14.12 8.60
CA ASP A 101 4.28 15.19 8.63
C ASP A 101 3.08 14.92 7.72
N VAL A 102 3.33 14.32 6.55
CA VAL A 102 2.27 13.95 5.61
C VAL A 102 1.38 12.89 6.24
N TYR A 103 1.99 11.87 6.85
CA TYR A 103 1.26 10.83 7.56
C TYR A 103 0.47 11.39 8.75
N GLU A 104 1.07 12.23 9.58
CA GLU A 104 0.42 12.79 10.78
C GLU A 104 -0.80 13.64 10.40
N ASN A 105 -0.66 14.52 9.41
CA ASN A 105 -1.77 15.32 8.90
C ASN A 105 -2.88 14.46 8.30
N TRP A 106 -2.51 13.41 7.55
CA TRP A 106 -3.47 12.47 6.99
C TRP A 106 -4.19 11.67 8.09
N ASN A 107 -3.46 11.18 9.10
CA ASN A 107 -4.01 10.34 10.16
C ASN A 107 -5.03 11.12 11.02
N LYS A 108 -4.83 12.43 11.24
CA LYS A 108 -5.84 13.30 11.87
C LYS A 108 -7.16 13.31 11.09
N LYS A 109 -7.08 13.46 9.76
CA LYS A 109 -8.26 13.42 8.88
C LYS A 109 -8.90 12.02 8.88
N PHE A 110 -8.08 10.97 8.89
CA PHE A 110 -8.55 9.58 8.94
C PHE A 110 -9.31 9.27 10.23
N LEU A 111 -8.79 9.67 11.38
CA LEU A 111 -9.45 9.50 12.67
C LEU A 111 -10.78 10.24 12.72
N HIS A 112 -10.81 11.49 12.24
CA HIS A 112 -12.03 12.28 12.15
C HIS A 112 -13.08 11.64 11.22
N ALA A 113 -12.66 11.15 10.04
CA ALA A 113 -13.54 10.43 9.12
C ALA A 113 -14.07 9.13 9.76
N LYS A 114 -13.22 8.39 10.48
CA LYS A 114 -13.56 7.13 11.14
C LYS A 114 -14.55 7.31 12.29
N SER A 115 -14.47 8.43 13.03
CA SER A 115 -15.41 8.77 14.11
C SER A 115 -16.73 9.39 13.63
N SER A 116 -16.87 9.67 12.32
CA SER A 116 -18.09 10.26 11.76
C SER A 116 -19.26 9.27 11.81
N LEU A 117 -20.41 9.74 12.32
CA LEU A 117 -21.65 8.95 12.38
C LEU A 117 -22.40 8.90 11.04
N SER A 118 -22.22 9.94 10.21
CA SER A 118 -22.82 10.07 8.86
C SER A 118 -21.74 10.09 7.79
N ASP A 119 -22.05 9.55 6.60
CA ASP A 119 -21.18 9.52 5.42
C ASP A 119 -19.76 8.97 5.66
N ARG A 120 -19.62 8.09 6.66
CA ARG A 120 -18.33 7.56 7.11
C ARG A 120 -17.54 6.92 5.97
N GLU A 121 -18.20 6.11 5.15
CA GLU A 121 -17.58 5.39 4.03
C GLU A 121 -17.02 6.36 2.99
N LYS A 122 -17.82 7.34 2.58
CA LYS A 122 -17.41 8.39 1.64
C LYS A 122 -16.22 9.21 2.16
N LYS A 123 -16.27 9.64 3.44
CA LYS A 123 -15.18 10.38 4.07
C LYS A 123 -13.89 9.56 4.16
N LEU A 124 -14.00 8.26 4.46
CA LEU A 124 -12.85 7.36 4.49
C LEU A 124 -12.24 7.15 3.09
N ASP A 125 -13.07 7.06 2.05
CA ASP A 125 -12.61 6.91 0.67
C ASP A 125 -11.89 8.17 0.14
N GLU A 126 -12.39 9.36 0.48
CA GLU A 126 -11.74 10.64 0.18
C GLU A 126 -10.36 10.72 0.85
N VAL A 127 -10.30 10.43 2.16
CA VAL A 127 -9.05 10.44 2.92
C VAL A 127 -8.07 9.41 2.38
N HIS A 128 -8.52 8.21 2.03
CA HIS A 128 -7.63 7.18 1.49
C HIS A 128 -7.09 7.56 0.11
N SER A 129 -7.90 8.16 -0.75
CA SER A 129 -7.44 8.55 -2.08
C SER A 129 -6.33 9.61 -2.03
N TYR A 130 -6.38 10.52 -1.06
CA TYR A 130 -5.35 11.55 -0.86
C TYR A 130 -3.97 11.00 -0.49
N LEU A 131 -3.88 9.91 0.28
CA LEU A 131 -2.58 9.32 0.65
C LEU A 131 -1.95 8.51 -0.49
N CYS A 132 -2.81 7.92 -1.34
CA CYS A 132 -2.40 7.07 -2.45
C CYS A 132 -2.08 7.82 -3.75
N SER A 133 -2.36 9.13 -3.82
CA SER A 133 -1.80 10.02 -4.85
C SER A 133 -0.42 10.47 -4.41
#